data_AF-A0A4V1Q3C9-F1
#
_entry.id   AF-A0A4V1Q3C9-F1
#
_cell.length_a   1.000
_cell.length_b   1.000
_cell.length_c   1.000
_cell.angle_alpha   90.00
_cell.angle_beta   90.00
_cell.angle_gamma   90.00
#
_symmetry.space_group_name_H-M   'P 1'
#
loop_
_entity.id
_entity.type
_entity.pdbx_description
1 polymer ?
#
loop_
_entity_poly.entity_id
_entity_poly.type
_entity_poly.pdbx_seq_one_letter_code
_entity_poly.pdbx_strand_id
1 'polypeptide(L)'
;MKASFIYHLFFLLFLSLRWLSEVSAAPVGIPYSDDVLVLESRQPAPAGKAAPKAAAPASKAPPKAVAPASKSSVQNTALLKDAADFMKWMTTNVPKHQVMFYSGRTKINGKFVTAHEKMSEFEKKFKVSSLVTLMVKAGLPAYPPAWRQSPEWDEVSRGLAATSSGVVRVLLGRDVIESSVWHRIEHNTLKANKKVSGIELYVLKEDGTFAPLFKAKI
;
A
#
# COMPACT_ATOMS: atom_id res chain seq x y z
N MET A 1 52.19 -0.87 -37.95
CA MET A 1 50.96 -1.69 -37.85
C MET A 1 51.01 -2.64 -36.64
N LYS A 2 50.90 -2.14 -35.38
CA LYS A 2 50.84 -3.01 -34.18
C LYS A 2 49.84 -2.55 -33.10
N ALA A 3 49.24 -1.36 -33.24
CA ALA A 3 48.31 -0.82 -32.24
C ALA A 3 46.87 -1.38 -32.34
N SER A 4 46.48 -2.00 -33.46
CA SER A 4 45.10 -2.48 -33.66
C SER A 4 44.79 -3.77 -32.88
N PHE A 5 45.82 -4.58 -32.58
CA PHE A 5 45.62 -5.91 -31.97
C PHE A 5 45.25 -5.84 -30.47
N ILE A 6 45.69 -4.79 -29.76
CA ILE A 6 45.44 -4.64 -28.32
C ILE A 6 43.98 -4.26 -28.05
N TYR A 7 43.35 -3.45 -28.91
CA TYR A 7 41.96 -3.05 -28.73
C TYR A 7 40.97 -4.20 -28.94
N HIS A 8 41.26 -5.15 -29.82
CA HIS A 8 40.40 -6.34 -30.00
C HIS A 8 40.47 -7.31 -28.82
N LEU A 9 41.63 -7.44 -28.18
CA LEU A 9 41.78 -8.33 -27.03
C LEU A 9 41.03 -7.80 -25.79
N PHE A 10 41.05 -6.48 -25.54
CA PHE A 10 40.28 -5.87 -24.45
C PHE A 10 38.76 -5.88 -24.70
N PHE A 11 38.33 -5.74 -25.95
CA PHE A 11 36.90 -5.80 -26.29
C PHE A 11 36.31 -7.19 -26.03
N LEU A 12 37.04 -8.26 -26.37
CA LEU A 12 36.61 -9.63 -26.11
C LEU A 12 36.62 -9.99 -24.61
N LEU A 13 37.56 -9.45 -23.82
CA LEU A 13 37.56 -9.65 -22.37
C LEU A 13 36.39 -8.92 -21.67
N PHE A 14 35.96 -7.77 -22.19
CA PHE A 14 34.78 -7.07 -21.66
C PHE A 14 33.46 -7.77 -21.98
N LEU A 15 33.39 -8.51 -23.09
CA LEU A 15 32.21 -9.28 -23.47
C LEU A 15 32.05 -10.57 -22.65
N SER A 16 33.15 -11.21 -22.21
CA SER A 16 33.07 -12.43 -21.40
C SER A 16 32.72 -12.16 -19.93
N LEU A 17 33.11 -11.02 -19.35
CA LEU A 17 32.72 -10.67 -17.97
C LEU A 17 31.25 -10.23 -17.84
N ARG A 18 30.57 -9.86 -18.93
CA ARG A 18 29.16 -9.46 -18.87
C ARG A 18 28.20 -10.65 -18.87
N TRP A 19 28.68 -11.86 -19.10
CA TRP A 19 27.87 -13.07 -19.23
C TRP A 19 27.81 -13.95 -17.95
N LEU A 20 28.49 -13.56 -16.86
CA LEU A 20 28.44 -14.31 -15.59
C LEU A 20 27.53 -13.70 -14.50
N SER A 21 26.74 -12.66 -14.83
CA SER A 21 25.91 -11.96 -13.82
C SER A 21 24.47 -12.45 -13.70
N GLU A 22 24.03 -13.43 -14.51
CA GLU A 22 22.66 -13.96 -14.47
C GLU A 22 22.57 -15.28 -13.69
N VAL A 23 22.92 -15.25 -12.41
CA VAL A 23 22.34 -16.23 -11.46
C VAL A 23 20.97 -15.67 -11.06
N SER A 24 19.97 -15.96 -11.90
CA SER A 24 18.57 -15.71 -11.58
C SER A 24 18.19 -16.59 -10.40
N ALA A 25 18.13 -16.00 -9.20
CA ALA A 25 17.45 -16.62 -8.08
C ALA A 25 15.97 -16.77 -8.48
N ALA A 26 15.56 -18.01 -8.75
CA ALA A 26 14.18 -18.33 -9.01
C ALA A 26 13.32 -17.80 -7.85
N PRO A 27 12.26 -17.02 -8.10
CA PRO A 27 11.36 -16.61 -7.04
C PRO A 27 10.69 -17.87 -6.50
N VAL A 28 10.98 -18.20 -5.25
CA VAL A 28 10.21 -19.16 -4.47
C VAL A 28 8.81 -18.55 -4.33
N GLY A 29 7.91 -18.94 -5.23
CA GLY A 29 6.51 -18.58 -5.18
C GLY A 29 5.88 -19.26 -3.99
N ILE A 30 5.78 -18.55 -2.87
CA ILE A 30 4.86 -18.91 -1.80
C ILE A 30 3.46 -18.66 -2.38
N PRO A 31 2.59 -19.68 -2.51
CA PRO A 31 1.22 -19.46 -2.92
C PRO A 31 0.54 -18.58 -1.87
N TYR A 32 0.20 -17.36 -2.27
CA TYR A 32 -0.59 -16.44 -1.48
C TYR A 32 -2.05 -16.90 -1.60
N SER A 33 -2.55 -17.65 -0.61
CA SER A 33 -3.99 -17.80 -0.39
C SER A 33 -4.53 -16.44 0.06
N ASP A 34 -5.72 -16.06 -0.41
CA ASP A 34 -6.44 -14.85 0.04
C ASP A 34 -6.65 -14.81 1.59
N ASP A 35 -6.29 -15.88 2.31
CA ASP A 35 -6.37 -16.02 3.77
C ASP A 35 -5.15 -15.53 4.57
N VAL A 36 -4.03 -15.14 3.92
CA VAL A 36 -2.80 -14.72 4.64
C VAL A 36 -2.68 -13.19 4.70
N LEU A 37 -3.65 -12.54 5.34
CA LEU A 37 -3.52 -11.20 5.92
C LEU A 37 -3.75 -11.19 7.44
N VAL A 38 -3.57 -12.33 8.09
CA VAL A 38 -3.36 -12.40 9.53
C VAL A 38 -1.87 -12.63 9.77
N LEU A 39 -1.07 -11.56 9.71
CA LEU A 39 0.22 -11.57 10.41
C LEU A 39 -0.11 -11.57 11.90
N GLU A 40 -0.20 -12.77 12.45
CA GLU A 40 -0.47 -13.05 13.86
C GLU A 40 0.60 -12.38 14.73
N SER A 41 0.27 -11.19 15.22
CA SER A 41 1.02 -10.47 16.26
C SER A 41 0.79 -11.14 17.62
N ARG A 42 1.19 -12.42 17.76
CA ARG A 42 1.35 -13.03 19.08
C ARG A 42 2.61 -12.48 19.73
N GLN A 43 2.42 -11.36 20.41
CA GLN A 43 3.34 -10.87 21.42
C GLN A 43 3.32 -11.87 22.59
N PRO A 44 4.44 -12.51 22.97
CA PRO A 44 4.46 -13.33 24.18
C PRO A 44 4.22 -12.41 25.38
N ALA A 45 3.23 -12.75 26.20
CA ALA A 45 2.97 -12.09 27.48
C ALA A 45 4.22 -12.17 28.37
N PRO A 46 4.63 -11.09 29.06
CA PRO A 46 5.73 -11.16 30.01
C PRO A 46 5.36 -12.09 31.17
N ALA A 47 6.21 -13.09 31.41
CA ALA A 47 6.14 -13.98 32.55
C ALA A 47 6.35 -13.20 33.85
N GLY A 48 5.26 -12.92 34.56
CA GLY A 48 5.23 -12.21 35.84
C GLY A 48 4.60 -13.06 36.94
N LYS A 49 5.46 -13.60 37.81
CA LYS A 49 5.32 -14.02 39.22
C LYS A 49 3.93 -14.42 39.75
N ALA A 50 3.88 -15.66 40.23
CA ALA A 50 2.82 -16.25 41.04
C ALA A 50 2.66 -15.61 42.43
N ALA A 51 1.42 -15.37 42.84
CA ALA A 51 0.87 -15.44 44.21
C ALA A 51 -0.68 -15.26 44.16
N PRO A 52 -1.43 -15.53 45.25
CA PRO A 52 -1.97 -16.81 45.65
C PRO A 52 -3.48 -16.99 45.36
N LYS A 53 -3.88 -18.26 45.41
CA LYS A 53 -5.22 -18.83 45.23
C LYS A 53 -6.26 -18.20 46.17
N ALA A 54 -7.24 -17.49 45.62
CA ALA A 54 -8.45 -17.07 46.33
C ALA A 54 -9.70 -17.58 45.60
N ALA A 55 -10.66 -18.03 46.41
CA ALA A 55 -11.81 -18.84 46.04
C ALA A 55 -12.82 -18.13 45.11
N ALA A 56 -13.44 -18.93 44.25
CA ALA A 56 -14.54 -18.55 43.37
C ALA A 56 -15.83 -18.24 44.14
N PRO A 57 -16.67 -17.36 43.57
CA PRO A 57 -18.10 -17.60 43.62
C PRO A 57 -18.77 -17.58 42.23
N ALA A 58 -19.55 -18.64 42.02
CA ALA A 58 -20.83 -18.71 41.30
C ALA A 58 -21.04 -17.86 40.04
N SER A 59 -21.04 -18.60 38.92
CA SER A 59 -21.74 -18.38 37.66
C SER A 59 -23.02 -17.52 37.76
N LYS A 60 -23.04 -16.41 37.04
CA LYS A 60 -24.26 -15.77 36.52
C LYS A 60 -24.18 -15.76 35.00
N ALA A 61 -25.28 -16.21 34.39
CA ALA A 61 -25.47 -16.43 32.97
C ALA A 61 -25.08 -15.22 32.09
N PRO A 62 -24.60 -15.46 30.85
CA PRO A 62 -24.27 -14.38 29.93
C PRO A 62 -25.54 -13.63 29.47
N PRO A 63 -25.49 -12.29 29.38
CA PRO A 63 -26.57 -11.53 28.77
C PRO A 63 -26.65 -11.86 27.27
N LYS A 64 -27.87 -12.14 26.83
CA LYS A 64 -28.28 -12.38 25.43
C LYS A 64 -27.74 -11.23 24.56
N ALA A 65 -26.80 -11.53 23.67
CA ALA A 65 -26.25 -10.58 22.71
C ALA A 65 -27.37 -10.11 21.76
N VAL A 66 -27.92 -8.93 22.03
CA VAL A 66 -28.72 -8.20 21.05
C VAL A 66 -27.73 -7.54 20.11
N ALA A 67 -27.52 -8.15 18.94
CA ALA A 67 -26.84 -7.50 17.83
C ALA A 67 -27.63 -6.23 17.46
N PRO A 68 -27.04 -5.01 17.53
CA PRO A 68 -27.62 -3.91 16.80
C PRO A 68 -27.36 -4.20 15.32
N ALA A 69 -28.42 -4.56 14.60
CA ALA A 69 -28.45 -4.44 13.16
C ALA A 69 -28.12 -2.99 12.82
N SER A 70 -26.84 -2.73 12.51
CA SER A 70 -26.36 -1.50 11.92
C SER A 70 -27.00 -1.38 10.55
N LYS A 71 -28.20 -0.82 10.53
CA LYS A 71 -28.85 -0.34 9.31
C LYS A 71 -27.90 0.67 8.71
N SER A 72 -27.19 0.24 7.66
CA SER A 72 -26.51 1.12 6.71
C SER A 72 -27.57 2.06 6.14
N SER A 73 -27.83 3.18 6.82
CA SER A 73 -28.55 4.28 6.22
C SER A 73 -27.65 4.82 5.13
N VAL A 74 -27.99 4.48 3.89
CA VAL A 74 -27.45 5.11 2.69
C VAL A 74 -27.91 6.57 2.73
N GLN A 75 -27.22 7.39 3.53
CA GLN A 75 -27.30 8.82 3.38
C GLN A 75 -26.54 9.12 2.10
N ASN A 76 -27.30 9.46 1.08
CA ASN A 76 -26.82 10.02 -0.18
C ASN A 76 -26.31 11.44 0.13
N THR A 77 -25.23 11.53 0.92
CA THR A 77 -24.62 12.79 1.30
C THR A 77 -23.97 13.33 0.03
N ALA A 78 -24.53 14.41 -0.51
CA ALA A 78 -23.92 15.11 -1.63
C ALA A 78 -22.46 15.44 -1.26
N LEU A 79 -21.51 14.97 -2.07
CA LEU A 79 -20.10 15.26 -1.86
C LEU A 79 -19.88 16.76 -1.79
N LEU A 80 -18.91 17.19 -0.97
CA LEU A 80 -18.40 18.55 -1.05
C LEU A 80 -18.01 18.88 -2.51
N LYS A 81 -18.31 20.12 -2.92
CA LYS A 81 -18.14 20.57 -4.31
C LYS A 81 -16.71 20.36 -4.82
N ASP A 82 -15.72 20.61 -3.98
CA ASP A 82 -14.31 20.40 -4.30
C ASP A 82 -13.97 18.92 -4.56
N ALA A 83 -14.55 17.99 -3.81
CA ALA A 83 -14.39 16.56 -4.04
C ALA A 83 -15.04 16.13 -5.36
N ALA A 84 -16.25 16.62 -5.65
CA ALA A 84 -16.93 16.35 -6.92
C ALA A 84 -16.16 16.92 -8.13
N ASP A 85 -15.67 18.16 -8.03
CA ASP A 85 -14.85 18.79 -9.07
C ASP A 85 -13.53 18.03 -9.27
N PHE A 86 -12.90 17.57 -8.19
CA PHE A 86 -11.68 16.77 -8.26
C PHE A 86 -11.92 15.40 -8.91
N MET A 87 -13.03 14.73 -8.59
CA MET A 87 -13.43 13.48 -9.24
C MET A 87 -13.57 13.66 -10.75
N LYS A 88 -14.21 14.75 -11.19
CA LYS A 88 -14.29 15.11 -12.62
C LYS A 88 -12.92 15.42 -13.21
N TRP A 89 -12.04 16.08 -12.47
CA TRP A 89 -10.67 16.34 -12.92
C TRP A 89 -9.88 15.04 -13.11
N MET A 90 -10.06 14.05 -12.22
CA MET A 90 -9.35 12.77 -12.26
C MET A 90 -9.64 11.98 -13.53
N THR A 91 -10.88 11.96 -14.03
CA THR A 91 -11.24 11.18 -15.23
C THR A 91 -10.41 11.55 -16.46
N THR A 92 -9.97 12.80 -16.54
CA THR A 92 -9.22 13.34 -17.68
C THR A 92 -7.71 13.33 -17.46
N ASN A 93 -7.26 13.36 -16.21
CA ASN A 93 -5.85 13.56 -15.88
C ASN A 93 -5.15 12.32 -15.31
N VAL A 94 -5.84 11.50 -14.51
CA VAL A 94 -5.25 10.28 -13.93
C VAL A 94 -4.69 9.32 -14.99
N PRO A 95 -5.35 9.06 -16.14
CA PRO A 95 -4.82 8.17 -17.17
C PRO A 95 -3.47 8.61 -17.77
N LYS A 96 -3.05 9.87 -17.54
CA LYS A 96 -1.76 10.42 -17.99
C LYS A 96 -0.63 10.21 -16.97
N HIS A 97 -0.94 9.60 -15.83
CA HIS A 97 0.00 9.43 -14.73
C HIS A 97 0.13 7.95 -14.34
N GLN A 98 1.33 7.58 -13.90
CA GLN A 98 1.52 6.34 -13.16
C GLN A 98 1.11 6.60 -11.71
N VAL A 99 0.13 5.85 -11.21
CA VAL A 99 -0.47 6.11 -9.88
C VAL A 99 0.19 5.24 -8.82
N MET A 100 0.27 5.78 -7.60
CA MET A 100 0.58 4.99 -6.42
C MET A 100 -0.42 5.13 -5.28
N PHE A 101 -0.50 4.10 -4.45
CA PHE A 101 -1.26 4.05 -3.20
C PHE A 101 -0.33 3.77 -2.03
N TYR A 102 -0.73 4.12 -0.82
CA TYR A 102 0.08 3.86 0.37
C TYR A 102 -0.78 3.52 1.59
N SER A 103 -0.26 2.70 2.50
CA SER A 103 -0.93 2.42 3.77
C SER A 103 0.03 1.88 4.82
N GLY A 104 -0.39 1.98 6.08
CA GLY A 104 0.31 1.39 7.21
C GLY A 104 1.58 2.12 7.66
N ARG A 105 2.30 1.45 8.57
CA ARG A 105 3.51 1.96 9.23
C ARG A 105 4.53 0.85 9.46
N THR A 106 5.78 1.22 9.63
CA THR A 106 6.89 0.33 9.96
C THR A 106 7.69 0.91 11.13
N LYS A 107 8.19 0.05 12.01
CA LYS A 107 9.11 0.45 13.08
C LYS A 107 10.53 0.58 12.51
N ILE A 108 11.05 1.79 12.42
CA ILE A 108 12.41 2.12 11.94
C ILE A 108 13.18 2.71 13.12
N ASN A 109 14.28 2.08 13.52
CA ASN A 109 15.09 2.52 14.67
C ASN A 109 14.26 2.80 15.94
N GLY A 110 13.29 1.92 16.22
CA GLY A 110 12.41 2.06 17.39
C GLY A 110 11.21 2.99 17.21
N LYS A 111 11.16 3.81 16.17
CA LYS A 111 10.05 4.77 15.90
C LYS A 111 9.12 4.25 14.81
N PHE A 112 7.81 4.44 14.98
CA PHE A 112 6.87 4.21 13.87
C PHE A 112 6.99 5.30 12.82
N VAL A 113 7.22 4.87 11.58
CA VAL A 113 7.22 5.71 10.38
C VAL A 113 6.13 5.19 9.44
N THR A 114 5.25 6.09 9.01
CA THR A 114 4.14 5.78 8.12
C THR A 114 4.60 5.69 6.66
N ALA A 115 3.90 4.91 5.85
CA ALA A 115 4.12 4.91 4.40
C ALA A 115 3.91 6.30 3.79
N HIS A 116 2.98 7.10 4.35
CA HIS A 116 2.76 8.49 3.97
C HIS A 116 4.02 9.35 4.15
N GLU A 117 4.72 9.28 5.29
CA GLU A 117 5.96 10.03 5.51
C GLU A 117 7.07 9.69 4.50
N LYS A 118 6.99 8.51 3.88
CA LYS A 118 7.94 8.05 2.84
C LYS A 118 7.42 8.18 1.42
N MET A 119 6.20 8.69 1.24
CA MET A 119 5.52 8.78 -0.05
C MET A 119 6.31 9.63 -1.06
N SER A 120 6.76 10.82 -0.70
CA SER A 120 7.48 11.70 -1.65
C SER A 120 8.81 11.10 -2.14
N GLU A 121 9.52 10.37 -1.28
CA GLU A 121 10.73 9.63 -1.65
C GLU A 121 10.40 8.51 -2.64
N PHE A 122 9.31 7.79 -2.39
CA PHE A 122 8.82 6.72 -3.25
C PHE A 122 8.35 7.24 -4.62
N GLU A 123 7.55 8.31 -4.65
CA GLU A 123 7.08 8.97 -5.87
C GLU A 123 8.24 9.38 -6.76
N LYS A 124 9.27 10.02 -6.18
CA LYS A 124 10.48 10.41 -6.90
C LYS A 124 11.22 9.21 -7.48
N LYS A 125 11.40 8.15 -6.68
CA LYS A 125 12.12 6.94 -7.09
C LYS A 125 11.44 6.21 -8.26
N PHE A 126 10.12 6.07 -8.20
CA PHE A 126 9.35 5.29 -9.18
C PHE A 126 8.64 6.13 -10.23
N LYS A 127 8.79 7.46 -10.20
CA LYS A 127 8.13 8.42 -11.10
C LYS A 127 6.61 8.23 -11.14
N VAL A 128 6.02 8.03 -9.96
CA VAL A 128 4.58 7.82 -9.75
C VAL A 128 3.97 9.03 -9.02
N SER A 129 2.65 9.14 -9.02
CA SER A 129 1.91 10.17 -8.28
C SER A 129 0.84 9.54 -7.39
N SER A 130 0.83 9.93 -6.12
CA SER A 130 -0.20 9.62 -5.14
C SER A 130 -1.44 10.49 -5.32
N LEU A 131 -2.52 10.14 -4.62
CA LEU A 131 -3.72 10.98 -4.49
C LEU A 131 -3.37 12.41 -4.09
N VAL A 132 -2.55 12.57 -3.04
CA VAL A 132 -2.15 13.88 -2.49
C VAL A 132 -1.42 14.73 -3.51
N THR A 133 -0.47 14.14 -4.25
CA THR A 133 0.26 14.84 -5.31
C THR A 133 -0.67 15.23 -6.46
N LEU A 134 -1.66 14.39 -6.80
CA LEU A 134 -2.65 14.71 -7.84
C LEU A 134 -3.60 15.82 -7.39
N MET A 135 -4.00 15.86 -6.11
CA MET A 135 -4.80 16.94 -5.55
C MET A 135 -4.07 18.29 -5.65
N VAL A 136 -2.79 18.34 -5.27
CA VAL A 136 -1.97 19.56 -5.41
C VAL A 136 -1.88 20.00 -6.88
N LYS A 137 -1.69 19.05 -7.81
CA LYS A 137 -1.70 19.35 -9.26
C LYS A 137 -3.05 19.88 -9.77
N ALA A 138 -4.15 19.51 -9.13
CA ALA A 138 -5.49 20.02 -9.41
C ALA A 138 -5.79 21.37 -8.74
N GLY A 139 -4.83 21.95 -8.02
CA GLY A 139 -5.00 23.21 -7.31
C GLY A 139 -5.66 23.08 -5.93
N LEU A 140 -5.75 21.86 -5.39
CA LEU A 140 -6.29 21.60 -4.06
C LEU A 140 -5.18 21.52 -3.00
N PRO A 141 -5.49 21.78 -1.72
CA PRO A 141 -4.53 21.51 -0.66
C PRO A 141 -4.27 20.00 -0.57
N ALA A 142 -3.03 19.63 -0.20
CA ALA A 142 -2.63 18.23 -0.02
C ALA A 142 -3.55 17.45 0.92
N TYR A 143 -4.06 18.13 1.96
CA TYR A 143 -4.97 17.58 2.96
C TYR A 143 -6.06 18.58 3.28
N PRO A 144 -7.16 18.62 2.50
CA PRO A 144 -8.30 19.48 2.80
C PRO A 144 -8.80 19.17 4.21
N PRO A 145 -8.84 20.14 5.14
CA PRO A 145 -9.23 19.88 6.52
C PRO A 145 -10.62 19.25 6.64
N ALA A 146 -11.54 19.65 5.76
CA ALA A 146 -12.90 19.12 5.69
C ALA A 146 -12.96 17.62 5.33
N TRP A 147 -11.90 17.06 4.73
CA TRP A 147 -11.92 15.69 4.22
C TRP A 147 -11.36 14.65 5.21
N ARG A 148 -10.65 15.08 6.26
CA ARG A 148 -9.80 14.19 7.09
C ARG A 148 -10.55 13.10 7.86
N GLN A 149 -11.87 13.18 7.95
CA GLN A 149 -12.73 12.20 8.62
C GLN A 149 -14.08 12.06 7.91
N SER A 150 -14.10 12.28 6.60
CA SER A 150 -15.33 12.47 5.87
C SER A 150 -15.43 11.48 4.70
N PRO A 151 -16.65 11.18 4.21
CA PRO A 151 -16.86 10.30 3.08
C PRO A 151 -16.15 10.76 1.80
N GLU A 152 -15.79 12.05 1.71
CA GLU A 152 -15.04 12.61 0.58
C GLU A 152 -13.71 11.91 0.37
N TRP A 153 -12.93 11.64 1.43
CA TRP A 153 -11.64 10.96 1.28
C TRP A 153 -11.82 9.54 0.73
N ASP A 154 -12.81 8.81 1.26
CA ASP A 154 -13.15 7.46 0.82
C ASP A 154 -13.57 7.47 -0.68
N GLU A 155 -14.38 8.44 -1.10
CA GLU A 155 -14.86 8.55 -2.48
C GLU A 155 -13.77 9.00 -3.46
N VAL A 156 -12.89 9.95 -3.10
CA VAL A 156 -11.78 10.32 -3.99
C VAL A 156 -10.74 9.20 -4.10
N SER A 157 -10.50 8.44 -3.03
CA SER A 157 -9.66 7.23 -3.06
C SER A 157 -10.26 6.17 -3.98
N ARG A 158 -11.59 5.93 -3.88
CA ARG A 158 -12.32 5.04 -4.80
C ARG A 158 -12.21 5.52 -6.25
N GLY A 159 -12.40 6.81 -6.48
CA GLY A 159 -12.29 7.43 -7.81
C GLY A 159 -10.90 7.29 -8.41
N LEU A 160 -9.86 7.50 -7.63
CA LEU A 160 -8.48 7.29 -8.08
C LEU A 160 -8.25 5.83 -8.49
N ALA A 161 -8.66 4.88 -7.67
CA ALA A 161 -8.54 3.45 -7.99
C ALA A 161 -9.33 3.05 -9.25
N ALA A 162 -10.55 3.57 -9.42
CA ALA A 162 -11.41 3.28 -10.57
C ALA A 162 -10.94 3.95 -11.89
N THR A 163 -10.21 5.06 -11.79
CA THR A 163 -9.68 5.79 -12.96
C THR A 163 -8.24 5.41 -13.32
N SER A 164 -7.54 4.72 -12.41
CA SER A 164 -6.19 4.20 -12.65
C SER A 164 -6.14 3.20 -13.81
N SER A 165 -4.98 3.12 -14.46
CA SER A 165 -4.73 2.20 -15.56
C SER A 165 -3.28 1.72 -15.59
N GLY A 166 -3.01 0.64 -16.32
CA GLY A 166 -1.68 0.05 -16.42
C GLY A 166 -1.22 -0.55 -15.09
N VAL A 167 0.08 -0.47 -14.81
CA VAL A 167 0.65 -0.99 -13.57
C VAL A 167 0.54 0.06 -12.47
N VAL A 168 -0.13 -0.28 -11.38
CA VAL A 168 -0.25 0.55 -10.18
C VAL A 168 0.77 0.10 -9.14
N ARG A 169 1.40 1.06 -8.45
CA ARG A 169 2.35 0.76 -7.37
C ARG A 169 1.76 1.03 -6.00
N VAL A 170 2.11 0.23 -5.01
CA VAL A 170 1.60 0.41 -3.65
C VAL A 170 2.75 0.36 -2.67
N LEU A 171 2.84 1.35 -1.79
CA LEU A 171 3.80 1.37 -0.68
C LEU A 171 3.09 1.00 0.63
N LEU A 172 3.41 -0.16 1.18
CA LEU A 172 2.86 -0.65 2.44
C LEU A 172 3.89 -0.56 3.56
N GLY A 173 3.46 -0.16 4.75
CA GLY A 173 4.17 -0.46 5.98
C GLY A 173 4.05 -1.94 6.35
N ARG A 174 4.83 -2.41 7.34
CA ARG A 174 4.70 -3.76 7.89
C ARG A 174 3.41 -3.97 8.69
N ASP A 175 2.88 -2.91 9.28
CA ASP A 175 1.63 -2.88 10.04
C ASP A 175 0.60 -2.07 9.26
N VAL A 176 -0.31 -2.77 8.57
CA VAL A 176 -1.43 -2.19 7.83
C VAL A 176 -2.73 -2.61 8.50
N ILE A 177 -3.46 -1.64 9.07
CA ILE A 177 -4.73 -1.92 9.73
C ILE A 177 -5.81 -2.31 8.72
N GLU A 178 -6.69 -3.23 9.12
CA GLU A 178 -7.79 -3.75 8.28
C GLU A 178 -8.82 -2.65 7.94
N SER A 179 -9.04 -1.70 8.85
CA SER A 179 -9.94 -0.56 8.63
C SER A 179 -9.36 0.54 7.74
N SER A 180 -8.14 0.39 7.20
CA SER A 180 -7.53 1.38 6.34
C SER A 180 -8.28 1.54 5.02
N VAL A 181 -8.21 2.73 4.42
CA VAL A 181 -8.81 3.04 3.10
C VAL A 181 -8.29 2.07 2.03
N TRP A 182 -7.01 1.69 2.12
CA TRP A 182 -6.41 0.67 1.26
C TRP A 182 -7.20 -0.64 1.26
N HIS A 183 -7.44 -1.25 2.42
CA HIS A 183 -8.14 -2.52 2.53
C HIS A 183 -9.64 -2.39 2.23
N ARG A 184 -10.29 -1.37 2.80
CA ARG A 184 -11.75 -1.20 2.68
C ARG A 184 -12.20 -0.85 1.27
N ILE A 185 -11.39 -0.08 0.53
CA ILE A 185 -11.84 0.59 -0.70
C ILE A 185 -10.87 0.35 -1.86
N GLU A 186 -9.63 0.82 -1.73
CA GLU A 186 -8.73 0.98 -2.89
C GLU A 186 -8.34 -0.37 -3.49
N HIS A 187 -7.94 -1.34 -2.67
CA HIS A 187 -7.46 -2.64 -3.14
C HIS A 187 -8.54 -3.39 -3.93
N ASN A 188 -9.76 -3.49 -3.38
CA ASN A 188 -10.87 -4.16 -4.05
C ASN A 188 -11.30 -3.41 -5.33
N THR A 189 -11.27 -2.08 -5.30
CA THR A 189 -11.59 -1.26 -6.48
C THR A 189 -10.56 -1.46 -7.60
N LEU A 190 -9.26 -1.57 -7.26
CA LEU A 190 -8.20 -1.90 -8.22
C LEU A 190 -8.38 -3.30 -8.80
N LYS A 191 -8.67 -4.32 -7.98
CA LYS A 191 -8.96 -5.69 -8.45
C LYS A 191 -10.13 -5.74 -9.44
N ALA A 192 -11.16 -4.92 -9.23
CA ALA A 192 -12.31 -4.84 -10.12
C ALA A 192 -12.06 -4.01 -11.40
N ASN A 193 -10.99 -3.20 -11.44
CA ASN A 193 -10.72 -2.28 -12.54
C ASN A 193 -9.92 -2.96 -13.66
N LYS A 194 -10.62 -3.35 -14.74
CA LYS A 194 -10.05 -4.00 -15.94
C LYS A 194 -8.98 -3.17 -16.68
N LYS A 195 -8.84 -1.87 -16.39
CA LYS A 195 -7.80 -1.01 -16.99
C LYS A 195 -6.46 -1.17 -16.29
N VAL A 196 -6.45 -1.70 -15.06
CA VAL A 196 -5.24 -1.98 -14.29
C VAL A 196 -4.69 -3.33 -14.75
N SER A 197 -3.47 -3.33 -15.29
CA SER A 197 -2.80 -4.53 -15.79
C SER A 197 -1.95 -5.25 -14.74
N GLY A 198 -1.73 -4.62 -13.58
CA GLY A 198 -1.03 -5.24 -12.45
C GLY A 198 -0.90 -4.31 -11.24
N ILE A 199 -0.68 -4.93 -10.08
CA ILE A 199 -0.36 -4.25 -8.83
C ILE A 199 1.05 -4.67 -8.39
N GLU A 200 1.97 -3.72 -8.32
CA GLU A 200 3.31 -3.90 -7.76
C GLU A 200 3.31 -3.43 -6.30
N LEU A 201 3.39 -4.38 -5.37
CA LEU A 201 3.46 -4.09 -3.94
C LEU A 201 4.92 -3.90 -3.51
N TYR A 202 5.15 -2.83 -2.77
CA TYR A 202 6.41 -2.55 -2.10
C TYR A 202 6.18 -2.43 -0.60
N VAL A 203 7.14 -2.90 0.18
CA VAL A 203 7.14 -2.75 1.64
C VAL A 203 8.21 -1.74 2.08
N LEU A 204 7.83 -0.86 3.01
CA LEU A 204 8.76 -0.03 3.77
C LEU A 204 9.44 -0.90 4.83
N LYS A 205 10.74 -1.15 4.65
CA LYS A 205 11.55 -1.98 5.55
C LYS A 205 11.99 -1.19 6.80
N GLU A 206 12.47 -1.93 7.79
CA GLU A 206 12.97 -1.39 9.06
C GLU A 206 14.26 -0.56 8.89
N ASP A 207 15.00 -0.78 7.80
CA ASP A 207 16.15 0.02 7.38
C ASP A 207 15.74 1.33 6.65
N GLY A 208 14.43 1.57 6.47
CA GLY A 208 13.89 2.74 5.78
C GLY A 208 13.90 2.67 4.25
N THR A 209 14.36 1.56 3.66
CA THR A 209 14.35 1.35 2.21
C THR A 209 13.08 0.62 1.73
N PHE A 210 12.82 0.69 0.42
CA PHE A 210 11.69 0.02 -0.22
C PHE A 210 12.12 -1.28 -0.88
N ALA A 211 11.44 -2.38 -0.58
CA ALA A 211 11.63 -3.67 -1.27
C ALA A 211 10.34 -4.10 -1.98
N PRO A 212 10.41 -4.71 -3.18
CA PRO A 212 9.25 -5.34 -3.78
C PRO A 212 8.80 -6.51 -2.90
N LEU A 213 7.51 -6.58 -2.60
CA LEU A 213 6.89 -7.69 -1.89
C LEU A 213 6.35 -8.71 -2.90
N PHE A 214 5.62 -8.23 -3.91
CA PHE A 214 4.91 -9.07 -4.85
C PHE A 214 4.54 -8.29 -6.12
N LYS A 215 4.40 -9.01 -7.24
CA LYS A 215 3.80 -8.50 -8.47
C LYS A 215 2.56 -9.34 -8.81
N ALA A 216 1.39 -8.75 -8.62
CA ALA A 216 0.13 -9.36 -9.00
C ALA A 216 -0.21 -8.99 -10.45
N LYS A 217 -0.50 -9.97 -11.30
CA LYS A 217 -1.23 -9.74 -12.54
C LYS A 217 -2.72 -9.80 -12.20
N ILE A 218 -3.46 -8.73 -12.47
CA ILE A 218 -4.93 -8.70 -12.32
C ILE A 218 -5.57 -9.34 -13.55
#